data_AF-A0A846D4R8-F1
#
_entry.id   AF-A0A846D4R8-F1
#
_cell.length_a   1.000
_cell.length_b   1.000
_cell.length_c   1.000
_cell.angle_alpha   90.00
_cell.angle_beta   90.00
_cell.angle_gamma   90.00
#
_symmetry.space_group_name_H-M   'P 1'
#
loop_
_entity.id
_entity.type
_entity.pdbx_description
1 polymer ?
#
loop_
_entity_poly.entity_id
_entity_poly.type
_entity_poly.pdbx_seq_one_letter_code
_entity_poly.pdbx_strand_id
1 'polypeptide(L)'
;MYSLPFYRSYRLGFFLGNRESGIGNRESGIGNRESGIGNRDMLGVAGVFGGSLFSAMHGSLVTSSLVRETTETESQNYGYKFGQEEETYNIVAAHGYFGRLIFQYASFNNSRSLHFFLGAWPVIGIWFTALGISTMAFNLNGFNFNQSIIDSQGHVINTWADVLNRANLGFEVMHERNAHNFPLDLAAGEATPVALTAPVING
;
A
#
# COMPACT_ATOMS: atom_id res chain seq x y z
N MET A 1 13.86 -52.58 -11.95
CA MET A 1 12.82 -51.60 -12.31
C MET A 1 12.55 -50.78 -11.06
N TYR A 2 13.11 -49.57 -11.01
CA TYR A 2 13.16 -48.73 -9.80
C TYR A 2 11.82 -48.02 -9.57
N SER A 3 11.27 -48.13 -8.36
CA SER A 3 10.14 -47.33 -7.88
C SER A 3 10.67 -46.17 -7.03
N LEU A 4 10.40 -44.94 -7.47
CA LEU A 4 10.76 -43.69 -6.80
C LEU A 4 9.83 -43.41 -5.61
N PRO A 5 10.34 -42.88 -4.47
CA PRO A 5 9.50 -42.41 -3.38
C PRO A 5 9.05 -40.95 -3.58
N PHE A 6 7.82 -40.70 -3.13
CA PHE A 6 7.06 -39.46 -3.14
C PHE A 6 7.70 -38.39 -2.22
N TYR A 7 7.84 -37.16 -2.72
CA TYR A 7 8.41 -36.02 -1.98
C TYR A 7 7.50 -35.54 -0.84
N ARG A 8 8.07 -35.39 0.36
CA ARG A 8 7.46 -34.78 1.55
C ARG A 8 7.73 -33.28 1.53
N SER A 9 6.70 -32.43 1.42
CA SER A 9 6.82 -30.98 1.60
C SER A 9 6.46 -30.59 3.03
N TYR A 10 7.37 -29.89 3.70
CA TYR A 10 7.23 -29.42 5.08
C TYR A 10 6.39 -28.13 5.10
N ARG A 11 5.29 -28.11 5.85
CA ARG A 11 4.49 -26.92 6.12
C ARG A 11 5.03 -26.24 7.38
N LEU A 12 5.73 -25.11 7.23
CA LEU A 12 6.16 -24.27 8.34
C LEU A 12 4.94 -23.53 8.92
N GLY A 13 4.72 -23.65 10.23
CA GLY A 13 3.59 -23.04 10.94
C GLY A 13 3.76 -21.54 11.17
N PHE A 14 2.63 -20.83 11.24
CA PHE A 14 2.56 -19.46 11.74
C PHE A 14 1.41 -19.34 12.75
N PHE A 15 1.66 -18.58 13.82
CA PHE A 15 0.95 -18.55 15.11
C PHE A 15 -0.52 -18.08 15.05
N LEU A 16 -1.34 -18.71 15.90
CA LEU A 16 -2.77 -18.46 16.17
C LEU A 16 -3.00 -17.17 17.00
N GLY A 17 -4.05 -16.42 16.66
CA GLY A 17 -4.69 -15.42 17.53
C GLY A 17 -6.17 -15.78 17.74
N ASN A 18 -6.61 -15.82 19.00
CA ASN A 18 -7.96 -16.23 19.42
C ASN A 18 -9.03 -15.16 19.10
N ARG A 19 -10.25 -15.59 18.73
CA ARG A 19 -11.44 -14.73 18.58
C ARG A 19 -12.57 -15.22 19.48
N GLU A 20 -13.07 -14.36 20.36
CA GLU A 20 -14.32 -14.56 21.11
C GLU A 20 -15.55 -14.38 20.20
N SER A 21 -16.57 -15.21 20.47
CA SER A 21 -17.83 -15.33 19.75
C SER A 21 -18.84 -14.26 20.22
N GLY A 22 -18.96 -13.17 19.47
CA GLY A 22 -20.10 -12.25 19.55
C GLY A 22 -21.13 -12.59 18.48
N ILE A 23 -22.30 -13.08 18.90
CA ILE A 23 -23.47 -13.30 18.05
C ILE A 23 -24.02 -11.93 17.63
N GLY A 24 -23.97 -11.65 16.33
CA GLY A 24 -24.64 -10.53 15.69
C GLY A 24 -25.08 -10.98 14.30
N ASN A 25 -26.37 -10.81 13.99
CA ASN A 25 -26.95 -11.10 12.68
C ASN A 25 -26.19 -10.32 11.60
N ARG A 26 -25.28 -10.98 10.89
CA ARG A 26 -24.63 -10.42 9.70
C ARG A 26 -25.60 -10.58 8.53
N GLU A 27 -26.34 -9.51 8.24
CA GLU A 27 -26.74 -9.26 6.86
C GLU A 27 -25.47 -9.26 5.98
N SER A 28 -25.60 -9.84 4.80
CA SER A 28 -24.50 -10.15 3.90
C SER A 28 -23.74 -8.91 3.45
N GLY A 29 -22.68 -8.58 4.18
CA GLY A 29 -21.71 -7.55 3.80
C GLY A 29 -20.76 -7.99 2.69
N ILE A 30 -21.27 -8.58 1.61
CA ILE A 30 -20.45 -9.01 0.46
C ILE A 30 -20.20 -7.83 -0.49
N GLY A 31 -21.14 -6.88 -0.60
CA GLY A 31 -20.90 -5.56 -1.20
C GLY A 31 -19.85 -4.68 -0.49
N ASN A 32 -19.24 -5.17 0.61
CA ASN A 32 -18.18 -4.48 1.37
C ASN A 32 -16.78 -5.08 1.16
N ARG A 33 -16.59 -6.04 0.26
CA ARG A 33 -15.24 -6.56 -0.02
C ARG A 33 -14.37 -5.57 -0.80
N GLU A 34 -14.97 -4.59 -1.47
CA GLU A 34 -14.23 -3.62 -2.29
C GLU A 34 -14.68 -2.15 -2.12
N SER A 35 -15.63 -1.85 -1.22
CA SER A 35 -16.28 -0.50 -1.18
C SER A 35 -15.58 0.55 -0.33
N GLY A 36 -14.52 0.18 0.37
CA GLY A 36 -13.72 1.15 1.09
C GLY A 36 -12.31 1.14 0.56
N ILE A 37 -11.90 2.23 -0.10
CA ILE A 37 -10.47 2.57 -0.14
C ILE A 37 -10.04 2.67 1.33
N GLY A 38 -9.42 1.62 1.86
CA GLY A 38 -8.95 1.62 3.23
C GLY A 38 -7.85 2.67 3.37
N ASN A 39 -7.75 3.31 4.54
CA ASN A 39 -6.69 4.31 4.80
C ASN A 39 -5.29 3.80 4.41
N ARG A 40 -5.04 2.50 4.55
CA ARG A 40 -3.77 1.85 4.20
C ARG A 40 -3.47 1.88 2.69
N ASP A 41 -4.49 1.73 1.86
CA ASP A 41 -4.34 1.85 0.40
C ASP A 41 -4.08 3.30 -0.02
N MET A 42 -4.80 4.27 0.57
CA MET A 42 -4.55 5.70 0.35
C MET A 42 -3.13 6.12 0.74
N LEU A 43 -2.58 5.56 1.82
CA LEU A 43 -1.18 5.79 2.21
C LEU A 43 -0.19 5.22 1.17
N GLY A 44 -0.53 4.09 0.56
CA GLY A 44 0.16 3.53 -0.58
C GLY A 44 0.19 4.45 -1.78
N VAL A 45 -0.99 4.92 -2.18
CA VAL A 45 -1.20 5.90 -3.26
C VAL A 45 -0.36 7.16 -3.00
N ALA A 46 -0.43 7.73 -1.79
CA ALA A 46 0.40 8.88 -1.40
C ALA A 46 1.90 8.57 -1.44
N GLY A 47 2.31 7.34 -1.09
CA GLY A 47 3.67 6.87 -1.18
C GLY A 47 4.21 6.86 -2.62
N VAL A 48 3.46 6.28 -3.56
CA VAL A 48 3.89 6.18 -4.96
C VAL A 48 3.81 7.51 -5.71
N PHE A 49 2.73 8.28 -5.52
CA PHE A 49 2.61 9.62 -6.12
C PHE A 49 3.63 10.60 -5.53
N GLY A 50 3.83 10.57 -4.22
CA GLY A 50 4.86 11.38 -3.59
C GLY A 50 6.27 10.95 -4.00
N GLY A 51 6.53 9.64 -4.09
CA GLY A 51 7.83 9.11 -4.55
C GLY A 51 8.19 9.55 -5.97
N SER A 52 7.24 9.50 -6.91
CA SER A 52 7.46 9.98 -8.28
C SER A 52 7.65 11.50 -8.35
N LEU A 53 6.85 12.25 -7.58
CA LEU A 53 7.00 13.70 -7.44
C LEU A 53 8.39 14.07 -6.90
N PHE A 54 8.84 13.43 -5.82
CA PHE A 54 10.12 13.73 -5.21
C PHE A 54 11.31 13.27 -6.05
N SER A 55 11.16 12.20 -6.81
CA SER A 55 12.16 11.78 -7.81
C SER A 55 12.34 12.86 -8.88
N ALA A 56 11.25 13.34 -9.47
CA ALA A 56 11.29 14.42 -10.47
C ALA A 56 11.84 15.73 -9.87
N MET A 57 11.38 16.10 -8.67
CA MET A 57 11.85 17.28 -7.94
C MET A 57 13.37 17.20 -7.69
N HIS A 58 13.86 16.11 -7.10
CA HIS A 58 15.28 15.94 -6.79
C HIS A 58 16.14 15.97 -8.07
N GLY A 59 15.74 15.22 -9.11
CA GLY A 59 16.43 15.23 -10.39
C GLY A 59 16.51 16.65 -10.99
N SER A 60 15.39 17.38 -11.01
CA SER A 60 15.34 18.74 -11.54
C SER A 60 16.23 19.74 -10.77
N LEU A 61 16.25 19.65 -9.43
CA LEU A 61 17.06 20.53 -8.59
C LEU A 61 18.56 20.26 -8.75
N VAL A 62 18.96 18.99 -8.79
CA VAL A 62 20.36 18.60 -9.03
C VAL A 62 20.80 19.06 -10.41
N THR A 63 20.03 18.75 -11.47
CA THR A 63 20.36 19.16 -12.84
C THR A 63 20.43 20.69 -13.00
N SER A 64 19.56 21.44 -12.32
CA SER A 64 19.56 22.91 -12.39
C SER A 64 20.75 23.59 -11.70
N SER A 65 21.50 22.85 -10.88
CA SER A 65 22.58 23.40 -10.03
C SER A 65 23.94 22.76 -10.30
N LEU A 66 24.10 22.06 -11.42
CA LEU A 66 25.38 21.52 -11.87
C LEU A 66 26.43 22.63 -12.01
N VAL A 67 27.64 22.37 -11.50
CA VAL A 67 28.78 23.26 -11.71
C VAL A 67 29.22 23.15 -13.18
N ARG A 68 29.51 24.28 -13.82
CA ARG A 68 29.87 24.30 -15.24
C ARG A 68 31.31 23.81 -15.44
N GLU A 69 31.43 22.57 -15.88
CA GLU A 69 32.71 21.91 -16.20
C GLU A 69 32.91 21.63 -17.70
N THR A 70 31.93 21.99 -18.54
CA THR A 70 31.90 21.70 -19.98
C THR A 70 31.55 22.93 -20.82
N THR A 71 31.83 22.84 -22.12
CA THR A 71 31.45 23.80 -23.15
C THR A 71 30.02 23.55 -23.65
N GLU A 72 29.48 24.48 -24.45
CA GLU A 72 28.09 24.41 -24.95
C GLU A 72 27.90 23.38 -26.07
N THR A 73 28.99 22.93 -26.66
CA THR A 73 29.00 21.98 -27.78
C THR A 73 29.10 20.52 -27.35
N GLU A 74 29.31 20.26 -26.05
CA GLU A 74 29.44 18.92 -25.49
C GLU A 74 28.39 18.67 -24.39
N SER A 75 28.14 17.39 -24.07
CA SER A 75 27.17 17.04 -23.03
C SER A 75 27.68 17.40 -21.64
N GLN A 76 26.80 17.99 -20.81
CA GLN A 76 27.10 18.32 -19.42
C GLN A 76 27.52 17.11 -18.58
N ASN A 77 27.08 15.90 -18.95
CA ASN A 77 27.44 14.66 -18.27
C ASN A 77 28.96 14.38 -18.31
N TYR A 78 29.68 14.89 -19.32
CA TYR A 78 31.14 14.73 -19.41
C TYR A 78 31.90 15.54 -18.34
N GLY A 79 31.24 16.51 -17.71
CA GLY A 79 31.78 17.28 -16.59
C GLY A 79 31.99 16.43 -15.33
N TYR A 80 31.18 15.38 -15.14
CA TYR A 80 31.37 14.43 -14.04
C TYR A 80 32.44 13.38 -14.39
N LYS A 81 33.37 13.15 -13.47
CA LYS A 81 34.31 12.03 -13.53
C LYS A 81 33.97 11.00 -12.45
N PHE A 82 33.86 9.74 -12.86
CA PHE A 82 33.56 8.64 -11.94
C PHE A 82 34.65 8.54 -10.86
N GLY A 83 34.24 8.60 -9.59
CA GLY A 83 35.15 8.54 -8.43
C GLY A 83 35.78 9.88 -8.04
N GLN A 84 35.35 11.02 -8.61
CA GLN A 84 35.78 12.33 -8.13
C GLN A 84 35.37 12.57 -6.67
N GLU A 85 36.19 13.29 -5.92
CA GLU A 85 35.93 13.61 -4.51
C GLU A 85 34.98 14.80 -4.33
N GLU A 86 34.95 15.72 -5.30
CA GLU A 86 34.15 16.94 -5.23
C GLU A 86 32.71 16.71 -5.72
N GLU A 87 31.75 17.37 -5.06
CA GLU A 87 30.33 17.35 -5.43
C GLU A 87 30.10 18.04 -6.78
N THR A 88 29.33 17.41 -7.67
CA THR A 88 29.10 17.88 -9.06
C THR A 88 28.08 19.03 -9.16
N TYR A 89 27.34 19.31 -8.10
CA TYR A 89 26.30 20.34 -8.06
C TYR A 89 26.37 21.17 -6.79
N ASN A 90 25.85 22.40 -6.85
CA ASN A 90 25.82 23.30 -5.70
C ASN A 90 24.52 23.13 -4.89
N ILE A 91 24.59 22.35 -3.81
CA ILE A 91 23.45 22.12 -2.91
C ILE A 91 22.91 23.40 -2.26
N VAL A 92 23.77 24.39 -1.99
CA VAL A 92 23.35 25.67 -1.39
C VAL A 92 22.53 26.48 -2.39
N ALA A 93 22.90 26.46 -3.67
CA ALA A 93 22.13 27.08 -4.74
C ALA A 93 20.77 26.40 -4.93
N ALA A 94 20.75 25.07 -4.98
CA ALA A 94 19.51 24.29 -5.08
C ALA A 94 18.57 24.54 -3.88
N HIS A 95 19.11 24.50 -2.66
CA HIS A 95 18.37 24.79 -1.44
C HIS A 95 17.82 26.22 -1.44
N GLY A 96 18.63 27.20 -1.85
CA GLY A 96 18.23 28.60 -1.94
C GLY A 96 17.13 28.85 -2.97
N TYR A 97 17.15 28.15 -4.10
CA TYR A 97 16.06 28.19 -5.09
C TYR A 97 14.77 27.61 -4.51
N PHE A 98 14.81 26.37 -4.02
CA PHE A 98 13.62 25.68 -3.52
C PHE A 98 13.03 26.36 -2.27
N GLY A 99 13.88 26.86 -1.37
CA GLY A 99 13.48 27.59 -0.17
C GLY A 99 12.79 28.93 -0.47
N ARG A 100 13.07 29.55 -1.63
CA ARG A 100 12.34 30.73 -2.12
C ARG A 100 11.06 30.36 -2.86
N LEU A 101 11.03 29.20 -3.52
CA LEU A 101 9.87 28.73 -4.29
C LEU A 101 8.69 28.36 -3.38
N ILE A 102 8.95 27.69 -2.26
CA ILE A 102 7.92 27.27 -1.32
C ILE A 102 8.04 28.09 -0.04
N PHE A 103 8.82 27.64 0.95
CA PHE A 103 9.20 28.39 2.16
C PHE A 103 10.51 27.81 2.70
N GLN A 104 11.35 28.62 3.34
CA GLN A 104 12.74 28.26 3.66
C GLN A 104 12.89 27.00 4.52
N TYR A 105 11.97 26.77 5.47
CA TYR A 105 11.98 25.59 6.35
C TYR A 105 11.52 24.29 5.66
N ALA A 106 10.87 24.39 4.50
CA ALA A 106 10.42 23.22 3.73
C ALA A 106 11.53 22.63 2.85
N SER A 107 12.69 23.28 2.78
CA SER A 107 13.83 22.87 1.94
C SER A 107 14.88 22.14 2.77
N PHE A 108 15.43 21.05 2.21
CA PHE A 108 16.52 20.31 2.87
C PHE A 108 17.86 21.01 2.63
N ASN A 109 18.60 21.31 3.70
CA ASN A 109 19.97 21.83 3.63
C ASN A 109 21.04 20.75 3.92
N ASN A 110 20.62 19.55 4.34
CA ASN A 110 21.48 18.40 4.58
C ASN A 110 21.16 17.29 3.58
N SER A 111 22.13 16.98 2.71
CA SER A 111 22.01 15.95 1.67
C SER A 111 21.65 14.58 2.25
N ARG A 112 22.19 14.19 3.41
CA ARG A 112 21.91 12.88 4.02
C ARG A 112 20.44 12.75 4.44
N SER A 113 19.88 13.81 5.02
CA SER A 113 18.47 13.81 5.41
C SER A 113 17.54 13.83 4.19
N LEU A 114 17.92 14.54 3.12
CA LEU A 114 17.19 14.54 1.86
C LEU A 114 17.13 13.13 1.27
N HIS A 115 18.28 12.47 1.09
CA HIS A 115 18.33 11.14 0.50
C HIS A 115 17.66 10.08 1.37
N PHE A 116 17.77 10.20 2.70
CA PHE A 116 17.00 9.36 3.63
C PHE A 116 15.49 9.54 3.42
N PHE A 117 15.00 10.78 3.30
CA PHE A 117 13.59 11.05 3.04
C PHE A 117 13.13 10.49 1.68
N LEU A 118 13.93 10.68 0.62
CA LEU A 118 13.64 10.15 -0.71
C LEU A 118 13.51 8.62 -0.72
N GLY A 119 14.31 7.92 0.08
CA GLY A 119 14.19 6.48 0.27
C GLY A 119 13.00 6.09 1.16
N ALA A 120 12.84 6.77 2.31
CA ALA A 120 11.86 6.40 3.32
C ALA A 120 10.41 6.60 2.85
N TRP A 121 10.12 7.70 2.14
CA TRP A 121 8.76 8.05 1.73
C TRP A 121 8.05 6.95 0.90
N PRO A 122 8.59 6.52 -0.26
CA PRO A 122 7.96 5.47 -1.05
C PRO A 122 7.95 4.13 -0.31
N VAL A 123 9.00 3.80 0.45
CA VAL A 123 9.10 2.53 1.19
C VAL A 123 7.99 2.40 2.23
N ILE A 124 7.79 3.43 3.05
CA ILE A 124 6.74 3.43 4.08
C ILE A 124 5.36 3.32 3.43
N GLY A 125 5.11 4.03 2.33
CA GLY A 125 3.85 3.92 1.60
C GLY A 125 3.55 2.49 1.13
N ILE A 126 4.52 1.84 0.48
CA ILE A 126 4.37 0.45 0.02
C ILE A 126 4.18 -0.53 1.18
N TRP A 127 4.85 -0.32 2.31
CA TRP A 127 4.61 -1.12 3.52
C TRP A 127 3.16 -1.03 3.98
N PHE A 128 2.56 0.17 3.98
CA PHE A 128 1.16 0.32 4.33
C PHE A 128 0.22 -0.36 3.33
N THR A 129 0.49 -0.31 2.03
CA THR A 129 -0.26 -1.09 1.03
C THR A 129 -0.19 -2.58 1.32
N ALA A 130 1.02 -3.11 1.57
CA ALA A 130 1.24 -4.52 1.86
C ALA A 130 0.49 -4.96 3.14
N LEU A 131 0.51 -4.14 4.18
CA LEU A 131 -0.30 -4.34 5.39
C LEU A 131 -1.80 -4.25 5.09
N GLY A 132 -2.21 -3.34 4.20
CA GLY A 132 -3.59 -3.22 3.69
C GLY A 132 -4.09 -4.55 3.13
N ILE A 133 -3.40 -5.08 2.11
CA ILE A 133 -3.72 -6.38 1.50
C ILE A 133 -3.71 -7.50 2.54
N SER A 134 -2.70 -7.52 3.42
CA SER A 134 -2.57 -8.54 4.46
C SER A 134 -3.75 -8.55 5.42
N THR A 135 -4.30 -7.37 5.78
CA THR A 135 -5.50 -7.28 6.62
C THR A 135 -6.79 -7.64 5.88
N MET A 136 -6.92 -7.26 4.61
CA MET A 136 -8.08 -7.60 3.79
C MET A 136 -8.16 -9.11 3.50
N ALA A 137 -7.01 -9.80 3.48
CA ALA A 137 -6.97 -11.27 3.41
C ALA A 137 -7.71 -11.96 4.57
N PHE A 138 -7.88 -11.29 5.71
CA PHE A 138 -8.67 -11.77 6.86
C PHE A 138 -10.06 -11.12 6.93
N ASN A 139 -10.58 -10.61 5.80
CA ASN A 139 -11.87 -9.94 5.68
C ASN A 139 -12.00 -8.68 6.57
N LEU A 140 -10.89 -8.01 6.90
CA LEU A 140 -10.89 -6.68 7.52
C LEU A 140 -10.77 -5.62 6.42
N ASN A 141 -11.92 -5.27 5.87
CA ASN A 141 -12.03 -4.41 4.69
C ASN A 141 -11.98 -2.91 5.04
N GLY A 142 -12.06 -2.06 4.02
CA GLY A 142 -12.14 -0.61 4.17
C GLY A 142 -13.46 -0.12 4.77
N PHE A 143 -13.63 1.20 4.80
CA PHE A 143 -14.85 1.80 5.32
C PHE A 143 -16.07 1.46 4.48
N ASN A 144 -17.20 1.27 5.15
CA ASN A 144 -18.51 1.12 4.52
C ASN A 144 -19.39 2.29 4.96
N PHE A 145 -19.80 3.11 3.97
CA PHE A 145 -20.70 4.25 4.18
C PHE A 145 -22.00 4.12 3.36
N ASN A 146 -22.43 2.90 3.07
CA ASN A 146 -23.68 2.64 2.36
C ASN A 146 -24.86 3.20 3.15
N GLN A 147 -25.69 4.01 2.48
CA GLN A 147 -26.89 4.63 3.04
C GLN A 147 -26.64 5.44 4.32
N SER A 148 -25.44 6.00 4.48
CA SER A 148 -25.03 6.66 5.74
C SER A 148 -25.69 8.01 5.98
N ILE A 149 -26.32 8.62 4.98
CA ILE A 149 -27.05 9.89 5.11
C ILE A 149 -28.53 9.64 4.90
N ILE A 150 -29.34 10.06 5.86
CA ILE A 150 -30.79 9.89 5.88
C ILE A 150 -31.43 11.26 6.15
N ASP A 151 -32.53 11.57 5.45
CA ASP A 151 -33.31 12.78 5.71
C ASP A 151 -34.18 12.68 6.98
N SER A 152 -34.88 13.75 7.33
CA SER A 152 -35.77 13.76 8.50
C SER A 152 -36.99 12.84 8.37
N GLN A 153 -37.29 12.34 7.17
CA GLN A 153 -38.40 11.44 6.88
C GLN A 153 -37.98 9.97 6.82
N GLY A 154 -36.68 9.68 6.95
CA GLY A 154 -36.15 8.33 6.87
C GLY A 154 -35.73 7.90 5.46
N HIS A 155 -35.75 8.80 4.47
CA HIS A 155 -35.27 8.47 3.12
C HIS A 155 -33.76 8.58 3.03
N VAL A 156 -33.15 7.63 2.33
CA VAL A 156 -31.71 7.62 2.07
C VAL A 156 -31.35 8.71 1.06
N ILE A 157 -30.38 9.56 1.42
CA ILE A 157 -29.74 10.50 0.50
C ILE A 157 -28.47 9.85 -0.01
N ASN A 158 -28.46 9.44 -1.28
CA ASN A 158 -27.31 8.79 -1.90
C ASN A 158 -26.09 9.74 -1.95
N THR A 159 -24.92 9.18 -1.68
CA THR A 159 -23.61 9.83 -1.72
C THR A 159 -22.72 9.17 -2.79
N TRP A 160 -21.49 9.68 -2.93
CA TRP A 160 -20.48 9.01 -3.76
C TRP A 160 -20.16 7.59 -3.27
N ALA A 161 -20.28 7.30 -1.97
CA ALA A 161 -20.10 5.94 -1.44
C ALA A 161 -21.16 4.98 -1.99
N ASP A 162 -22.42 5.44 -2.10
CA ASP A 162 -23.51 4.63 -2.66
C ASP A 162 -23.33 4.37 -4.15
N VAL A 163 -22.72 5.31 -4.89
CA VAL A 163 -22.37 5.13 -6.30
C VAL A 163 -21.27 4.08 -6.44
N LEU A 164 -20.23 4.13 -5.61
CA LEU A 164 -19.16 3.13 -5.59
C LEU A 164 -19.72 1.74 -5.23
N ASN A 165 -20.63 1.66 -4.27
CA ASN A 165 -21.29 0.41 -3.91
C ASN A 165 -22.06 -0.20 -5.09
N ARG A 166 -22.72 0.60 -5.92
CA ARG A 166 -23.41 0.10 -7.13
C ARG A 166 -22.43 -0.47 -8.17
N ALA A 167 -21.26 0.15 -8.34
CA ALA A 167 -20.23 -0.39 -9.22
C ALA A 167 -19.71 -1.74 -8.69
N ASN A 168 -19.49 -1.82 -7.38
CA ASN A 168 -19.03 -3.05 -6.72
C ASN A 168 -20.03 -4.20 -6.83
N LEU A 169 -21.33 -3.92 -6.67
CA LEU A 169 -22.38 -4.92 -6.92
C LEU A 169 -22.33 -5.44 -8.36
N GLY A 170 -22.00 -4.58 -9.34
CA GLY A 170 -21.80 -5.00 -10.72
C GLY A 170 -20.64 -5.97 -10.91
N PHE A 171 -19.52 -5.77 -10.19
CA PHE A 171 -18.41 -6.73 -10.19
C PHE A 171 -18.79 -8.02 -9.48
N GLU A 172 -19.43 -7.94 -8.31
CA GLU A 172 -19.83 -9.08 -7.49
C GLU A 172 -20.72 -10.07 -8.26
N VAL A 173 -21.76 -9.59 -8.94
CA VAL A 173 -22.72 -10.47 -9.64
C VAL A 173 -22.16 -11.09 -10.93
N MET A 174 -21.08 -10.53 -11.47
CA MET A 174 -20.48 -10.98 -12.73
C MET A 174 -19.19 -11.79 -12.53
N HIS A 175 -18.50 -11.58 -11.41
CA HIS A 175 -17.29 -12.33 -11.06
C HIS A 175 -17.62 -13.80 -10.84
N GLU A 176 -16.73 -14.71 -11.28
CA GLU A 176 -16.89 -16.16 -11.06
C GLU A 176 -18.29 -16.72 -11.45
N ARG A 177 -18.87 -16.22 -12.55
CA ARG A 177 -20.27 -16.44 -13.01
C ARG A 177 -20.84 -17.87 -12.94
N ASN A 178 -20.01 -18.91 -12.88
CA ASN A 178 -20.43 -20.32 -12.84
C ASN A 178 -19.92 -21.07 -11.59
N ALA A 179 -19.31 -20.40 -10.62
CA ALA A 179 -18.68 -21.03 -9.46
C ALA A 179 -19.60 -21.06 -8.21
N HIS A 180 -20.58 -20.16 -8.14
CA HIS A 180 -21.43 -20.00 -6.96
C HIS A 180 -22.78 -20.71 -7.14
N ASN A 181 -23.06 -21.66 -6.25
CA ASN A 181 -24.35 -22.36 -6.17
C ASN A 181 -25.23 -21.87 -5.01
N PHE A 182 -24.67 -21.03 -4.15
CA PHE A 182 -25.32 -20.47 -2.96
C PHE A 182 -25.35 -18.94 -3.08
N PRO A 183 -26.36 -18.28 -2.50
CA PRO A 183 -26.55 -16.83 -2.64
C PRO A 183 -25.49 -15.99 -1.91
N LEU A 184 -24.73 -16.59 -0.99
CA LEU A 184 -23.69 -15.91 -0.24
C LEU A 184 -22.32 -16.47 -0.62
N ASP A 185 -21.47 -15.62 -1.18
CA ASP A 185 -20.06 -15.90 -1.37
C ASP A 185 -19.32 -15.79 -0.03
N LEU A 186 -19.15 -16.93 0.66
CA LEU A 186 -18.40 -17.04 1.91
C LEU A 186 -17.28 -18.06 1.73
N ALA A 187 -16.04 -17.62 1.90
CA ALA A 187 -14.90 -18.51 2.00
C ALA A 187 -14.67 -18.88 3.48
N ALA A 188 -15.15 -20.05 3.88
CA ALA A 188 -14.77 -20.69 5.14
C ALA A 188 -14.02 -21.99 4.83
N GLY A 189 -12.80 -22.14 5.37
CA GLY A 189 -12.14 -23.45 5.40
C GLY A 189 -12.80 -24.37 6.43
N GLU A 190 -12.53 -25.68 6.38
CA GLU A 190 -12.87 -26.58 7.47
C GLU A 190 -12.29 -26.04 8.79
N ALA A 191 -13.10 -25.95 9.84
CA ALA A 191 -12.65 -25.57 11.16
C ALA A 191 -11.69 -26.64 11.68
N THR A 192 -10.38 -26.39 11.63
CA THR A 192 -9.40 -27.28 12.27
C THR A 192 -9.59 -27.18 13.78
N PRO A 193 -9.90 -28.28 14.49
CA PRO A 193 -10.05 -28.24 15.93
C PRO A 193 -8.72 -27.81 16.56
N VAL A 194 -8.75 -26.72 17.33
CA VAL A 194 -7.61 -26.31 18.15
C VAL A 194 -7.41 -27.37 19.22
N ALA A 195 -6.20 -27.93 19.30
CA ALA A 195 -5.84 -28.85 20.38
C ALA A 195 -5.88 -28.08 21.71
N LEU A 196 -6.93 -28.30 22.49
CA LEU A 196 -7.11 -27.71 23.83
C LEU A 196 -6.27 -28.42 24.91
N THR A 197 -5.57 -29.49 24.54
CA THR A 197 -4.76 -30.29 25.44
C THR A 197 -3.34 -30.42 24.89
N ALA A 198 -2.36 -29.98 25.69
CA ALA A 198 -0.96 -30.17 25.38
C ALA A 198 -0.61 -31.67 25.38
N PRO A 199 0.26 -32.15 24.47
CA PRO A 199 0.67 -33.54 24.45
C PRO A 199 1.44 -33.88 25.73
N VAL A 200 1.08 -35.00 26.35
CA VAL A 200 1.80 -35.53 27.53
C VAL A 200 3.16 -36.02 27.06
N ILE A 201 4.21 -35.39 27.60
CA ILE A 201 5.59 -35.83 27.42
C ILE A 201 5.80 -37.00 28.39
N ASN A 202 5.72 -38.24 27.89
CA ASN A 202 6.15 -39.40 28.65
C ASN A 202 7.68 -39.47 28.55
N GLY A 203 8.35 -39.23 29.68
CA GLY A 203 9.79 -39.42 29.83
C GLY A 203 10.20 -40.88 29.88
#